data_AF-A0A9P0KF68-F1
#
_entry.id   AF-A0A9P0KF68-F1
#
_cell.length_a   1.000
_cell.length_b   1.000
_cell.length_c   1.000
_cell.angle_alpha   90.00
_cell.angle_beta   90.00
_cell.angle_gamma   90.00
#
_symmetry.space_group_name_H-M   'P 1'
#
loop_
_entity.id
_entity.type
_entity.pdbx_description
1 polymer ?
#
loop_
_entity_poly.entity_id
_entity_poly.type
_entity_poly.pdbx_seq_one_letter_code
_entity_poly.pdbx_strand_id
1 'polypeptide(L)'
;MTSTSKGDNHDYSDSSDSEREAKRLKSKNVNRRENRPQKYRCEWESNPHFKGWLKAVKEKPTRAKCIACDSEIQADLTVLKNHSKGAKHLKNVKVIVKNQPKISTMFSNKNEASAQLSRAEIKIAALISEHNLPIKLCDHLIPLLKDIFPDSKIAQGMQMGRTKATGVIKHVLAKSHFEELIDELKAKKFSILVDESTDIGVVKIYVYVLDEANTGATAEVLYKKIMDLFESNNIPFQNIIGFGSDGCNTMFGANNSVVSRLKLNVTGIIVQKCICHSLHLCASEVCKVLPRHCEDLARNIFGYFKNSSKRQAQFTEFQTFCNVEPHKILRPSQTRWLSLLMVVERIIEQWNPLQLYFVKEWTEHRLQASEVVANRLNDMET
;
A
#
# COMPACT_ATOMS: atom_id res chain seq x y z
N MET A 1 40.73 64.99 73.26
CA MET A 1 39.88 64.72 74.45
C MET A 1 38.80 65.79 74.51
N THR A 2 37.94 65.77 73.51
CA THR A 2 37.62 66.96 72.72
C THR A 2 36.12 67.04 72.48
N SER A 3 35.54 68.18 72.86
CA SER A 3 34.72 69.07 72.01
C SER A 3 33.70 68.48 71.00
N THR A 4 32.46 68.98 71.16
CA THR A 4 31.55 69.63 70.17
C THR A 4 30.57 68.88 69.24
N SER A 5 29.38 69.52 69.16
CA SER A 5 28.27 69.54 68.16
C SER A 5 27.10 68.57 68.43
N LYS A 6 25.91 69.00 68.91
CA LYS A 6 24.88 69.99 68.45
C LYS A 6 24.41 69.70 67.01
N GLY A 7 23.14 69.45 66.73
CA GLY A 7 21.94 69.44 67.54
C GLY A 7 20.73 69.22 66.62
N ASP A 8 19.62 68.80 67.23
CA ASP A 8 18.29 68.70 66.66
C ASP A 8 17.80 70.01 66.03
N ASN A 9 16.80 69.93 65.14
CA ASN A 9 15.56 70.64 65.42
C ASN A 9 14.37 70.28 64.51
N HIS A 10 13.23 70.41 65.19
CA HIS A 10 11.84 70.12 64.87
C HIS A 10 11.17 70.96 63.77
N ASP A 11 10.13 70.33 63.22
CA ASP A 11 8.81 70.84 62.81
C ASP A 11 8.53 72.34 62.78
N TYR A 12 8.06 72.79 61.62
CA TYR A 12 6.97 73.77 61.51
C TYR A 12 6.05 73.37 60.35
N SER A 13 4.78 73.18 60.68
CA SER A 13 3.65 73.01 59.77
C SER A 13 3.39 74.29 58.96
N ASP A 14 3.30 74.20 57.63
CA ASP A 14 2.72 75.27 56.82
C ASP A 14 1.72 74.73 55.78
N SER A 15 0.50 75.26 55.91
CA SER A 15 -0.74 74.85 55.27
C SER A 15 -0.84 75.42 53.84
N SER A 16 -0.01 74.91 52.92
CA SER A 16 -0.03 75.34 51.51
C SER A 16 -0.10 74.20 50.47
N ASP A 17 -0.22 72.94 50.90
CA ASP A 17 -0.22 71.77 49.99
C ASP A 17 -1.61 71.36 49.47
N SER A 18 -2.70 71.81 50.09
CA SER A 18 -4.07 71.43 49.68
C SER A 18 -4.58 72.13 48.42
N GLU A 19 -3.99 73.27 48.02
CA GLU A 19 -4.33 73.94 46.74
C GLU A 19 -3.44 73.51 45.57
N ARG A 20 -2.26 72.92 45.83
CA ARG A 20 -1.40 72.33 44.79
C ARG A 20 -1.88 70.96 44.34
N GLU A 21 -2.56 70.20 45.20
CA GLU A 21 -3.12 68.89 44.87
C GLU A 21 -4.39 68.99 43.98
N ALA A 22 -5.21 70.04 44.17
CA ALA A 22 -6.39 70.30 43.33
C ALA A 22 -6.06 70.77 41.90
N LYS A 23 -4.88 71.37 41.66
CA LYS A 23 -4.39 71.72 40.31
C LYS A 23 -3.63 70.58 39.62
N ARG A 24 -3.14 69.59 40.36
CA ARG A 24 -2.51 68.37 39.81
C ARG A 24 -3.52 67.32 39.31
N LEU A 25 -4.77 67.39 39.78
CA LEU A 25 -5.88 66.52 39.37
C LEU A 25 -6.71 67.06 38.20
N LYS A 26 -6.36 68.22 37.61
CA LYS A 26 -7.06 68.81 36.45
C LYS A 26 -6.23 68.95 35.16
N SER A 27 -5.10 68.25 35.03
CA SER A 27 -4.28 68.28 33.79
C SER A 27 -3.82 66.92 33.24
N LYS A 28 -4.51 65.83 33.56
CA LYS A 28 -4.30 64.52 32.90
C LYS A 28 -5.60 63.90 32.41
N ASN A 29 -6.32 64.63 31.56
CA ASN A 29 -7.27 64.04 30.62
C ASN A 29 -6.87 64.44 29.19
N VAL A 30 -5.67 64.01 28.80
CA VAL A 30 -5.33 63.86 27.38
C VAL A 30 -5.58 62.40 27.05
N ASN A 31 -6.63 62.16 26.26
CA ASN A 31 -6.99 60.88 25.65
C ASN A 31 -5.77 60.00 25.36
N ARG A 32 -5.48 59.02 26.23
CA ARG A 32 -4.73 57.84 25.80
C ARG A 32 -5.63 57.12 24.80
N ARG A 33 -5.40 57.36 23.51
CA ARG A 33 -6.00 56.55 22.45
C ARG A 33 -5.70 55.09 22.78
N GLU A 34 -6.72 54.33 23.15
CA GLU A 34 -6.62 52.88 23.26
C GLU A 34 -6.06 52.37 21.93
N ASN A 35 -4.89 51.73 21.98
CA ASN A 35 -4.19 51.29 20.79
C ASN A 35 -4.95 50.07 20.24
N ARG A 36 -5.92 50.31 19.36
CA ARG A 36 -6.69 49.24 18.71
C ARG A 36 -5.71 48.29 18.02
N PRO A 37 -5.69 46.99 18.36
CA PRO A 37 -4.76 46.05 17.76
C PRO A 37 -5.04 45.96 16.25
N GLN A 38 -4.01 46.23 15.44
CA GLN A 38 -4.10 46.17 13.99
C GLN A 38 -4.34 44.72 13.55
N LYS A 39 -5.40 44.51 12.76
CA LYS A 39 -5.69 43.22 12.13
C LYS A 39 -4.87 43.07 10.86
N TYR A 40 -4.48 41.83 10.57
CA TYR A 40 -3.84 41.45 9.32
C TYR A 40 -4.70 41.84 8.12
N ARG A 41 -4.06 42.39 7.08
CA ARG A 41 -4.72 42.70 5.81
C ARG A 41 -4.12 41.84 4.71
N CYS A 42 -4.96 41.07 4.02
CA CYS A 42 -4.53 40.20 2.91
C CYS A 42 -3.86 40.99 1.78
N GLU A 43 -4.19 42.28 1.62
CA GLU A 43 -3.52 43.20 0.70
C GLU A 43 -2.00 43.30 0.91
N TRP A 44 -1.52 43.05 2.14
CA TRP A 44 -0.09 43.03 2.42
C TRP A 44 0.66 41.91 1.70
N GLU A 45 0.01 40.80 1.37
CA GLU A 45 0.62 39.72 0.58
C GLU A 45 0.97 40.17 -0.86
N SER A 46 0.28 41.20 -1.36
CA SER A 46 0.52 41.79 -2.69
C SER A 46 1.48 42.98 -2.66
N ASN A 47 1.80 43.52 -1.48
CA ASN A 47 2.70 44.66 -1.34
C ASN A 47 4.16 44.24 -1.64
N PRO A 48 4.90 44.96 -2.51
CA PRO A 48 6.28 44.62 -2.86
C PRO A 48 7.23 44.36 -1.67
N HIS A 49 6.98 45.00 -0.52
CA HIS A 49 7.81 44.85 0.69
C HIS A 49 7.56 43.55 1.48
N PHE A 50 6.39 42.93 1.32
CA PHE A 50 5.96 41.75 2.09
C PHE A 50 5.62 40.54 1.20
N LYS A 51 5.61 40.72 -0.12
CA LYS A 51 5.29 39.72 -1.13
C LYS A 51 6.27 38.54 -1.08
N GLY A 52 5.71 37.34 -1.06
CA GLY A 52 6.45 36.08 -1.17
C GLY A 52 6.89 35.44 0.15
N TRP A 53 6.79 36.12 1.29
CA TRP A 53 7.16 35.55 2.60
C TRP A 53 6.13 35.75 3.73
N LEU A 54 5.14 36.63 3.57
CA LEU A 54 4.12 36.91 4.59
C LEU A 54 2.80 36.19 4.24
N LYS A 55 2.13 35.58 5.23
CA LYS A 55 0.83 34.92 5.07
C LYS A 55 -0.09 35.14 6.28
N ALA A 56 -1.40 35.16 6.06
CA ALA A 56 -2.40 35.17 7.14
C ALA A 56 -2.36 33.91 8.03
N VAL A 57 -2.67 34.07 9.33
CA VAL A 57 -2.94 32.97 10.26
C VAL A 57 -4.46 32.86 10.45
N LYS A 58 -5.07 31.75 9.98
CA LYS A 58 -6.54 31.59 9.93
C LYS A 58 -7.24 31.75 11.28
N GLU A 59 -6.57 31.43 12.39
CA GLU A 59 -7.15 31.43 13.74
C GLU A 59 -6.83 32.69 14.55
N LYS A 60 -5.86 33.51 14.12
CA LYS A 60 -5.39 34.69 14.87
C LYS A 60 -5.33 35.94 13.97
N PRO A 61 -6.39 36.76 13.92
CA PRO A 61 -6.49 37.90 12.99
C PRO A 61 -5.50 39.04 13.27
N THR A 62 -4.84 39.05 14.44
CA THR A 62 -3.81 40.03 14.83
C THR A 62 -2.39 39.50 14.64
N ARG A 63 -2.23 38.31 14.04
CA ARG A 63 -0.94 37.67 13.77
C ARG A 63 -0.77 37.40 12.29
N ALA A 64 0.48 37.45 11.84
CA ALA A 64 0.91 37.09 10.51
C ALA A 64 1.99 36.01 10.61
N LYS A 65 2.06 35.09 9.66
CA LYS A 65 3.10 34.07 9.60
C LYS A 65 4.15 34.45 8.57
N CYS A 66 5.42 34.42 8.96
CA CYS A 66 6.54 34.51 8.03
C CYS A 66 6.94 33.11 7.58
N ILE A 67 6.79 32.83 6.28
CA ILE A 67 7.16 31.57 5.64
C ILE A 67 8.67 31.36 5.69
N ALA A 68 9.46 32.44 5.56
CA ALA A 68 10.92 32.36 5.56
C ALA A 68 11.52 32.04 6.94
N CYS A 69 10.87 32.49 8.01
CA CYS A 69 11.37 32.33 9.37
C CYS A 69 10.60 31.28 10.18
N ASP A 70 9.53 30.73 9.60
CA ASP A 70 8.51 29.88 10.24
C ASP A 70 8.07 30.42 11.62
N SER A 71 7.77 31.73 11.68
CA SER A 71 7.47 32.42 12.94
C SER A 71 6.19 33.27 12.85
N GLU A 72 5.39 33.26 13.91
CA GLU A 72 4.23 34.14 14.07
C GLU A 72 4.64 35.53 14.57
N ILE A 73 4.27 36.57 13.82
CA ILE A 73 4.60 37.97 14.06
C ILE A 73 3.31 38.72 14.32
N GLN A 74 3.34 39.78 15.14
CA GLN A 74 2.19 40.68 15.26
C GLN A 74 1.91 41.37 13.93
N ALA A 75 0.64 41.42 13.54
CA ALA A 75 0.16 42.03 12.30
C ALA A 75 0.14 43.58 12.39
N ASP A 76 1.28 44.14 12.79
CA ASP A 76 1.56 45.57 12.85
C ASP A 76 2.60 45.93 11.79
N LEU A 77 2.35 46.99 11.03
CA LEU A 77 3.19 47.35 9.88
C LEU A 77 4.64 47.66 10.28
N THR A 78 4.86 48.22 11.47
CA THR A 78 6.19 48.55 11.99
C THR A 78 6.94 47.29 12.40
N VAL A 79 6.25 46.37 13.07
CA VAL A 79 6.82 45.08 13.48
C VAL A 79 7.21 44.25 12.26
N LEU A 80 6.35 44.20 11.23
CA LEU A 80 6.62 43.50 9.97
C LEU A 80 7.82 44.10 9.22
N LYS A 81 7.92 45.44 9.16
CA LYS A 81 9.09 46.13 8.57
C LYS A 81 10.36 45.84 9.35
N ASN A 82 10.33 45.84 10.68
CA ASN A 82 11.50 45.54 11.50
C ASN A 82 11.93 44.07 11.37
N HIS A 83 10.98 43.14 11.30
CA HIS A 83 11.27 41.73 11.03
C HIS A 83 11.97 41.55 9.67
N SER A 84 11.50 42.25 8.63
CA SER A 84 12.08 42.16 7.28
C SER A 84 13.55 42.60 7.21
N LYS A 85 13.97 43.50 8.11
CA LYS A 85 15.35 43.99 8.24
C LYS A 85 16.23 43.09 9.11
N GLY A 86 15.66 42.10 9.80
CA GLY A 86 16.40 41.21 10.69
C GLY A 86 17.39 40.32 9.92
N ALA A 87 18.60 40.15 10.45
CA ALA A 87 19.65 39.36 9.81
C ALA A 87 19.24 37.89 9.53
N LYS A 88 18.44 37.28 10.43
CA LYS A 88 17.88 35.93 10.26
C LYS A 88 16.92 35.85 9.06
N HIS A 89 16.04 36.83 8.94
CA HIS A 89 15.08 36.91 7.84
C HIS A 89 15.76 37.10 6.48
N LEU A 90 16.71 38.04 6.40
CA LEU A 90 17.47 38.31 5.17
C LEU A 90 18.26 37.09 4.68
N LYS A 91 18.80 36.27 5.59
CA LYS A 91 19.45 35.01 5.23
C LYS A 91 18.46 34.00 4.66
N ASN A 92 17.30 33.82 5.30
CA ASN A 92 16.33 32.81 4.89
C ASN A 92 15.60 33.16 3.59
N VAL A 93 15.28 34.44 3.36
CA VAL A 93 14.64 34.88 2.10
C VAL A 93 15.56 34.67 0.90
N LYS A 94 16.88 34.89 1.05
CA LYS A 94 17.86 34.61 -0.02
C LYS A 94 17.89 33.14 -0.43
N VAL A 95 17.63 32.21 0.49
CA VAL A 95 17.56 30.76 0.21
C VAL A 95 16.28 30.41 -0.55
N ILE A 96 15.14 30.98 -0.14
CA ILE A 96 13.83 30.70 -0.75
C ILE A 96 13.74 31.25 -2.18
N VAL A 97 14.26 32.46 -2.43
CA VAL A 97 14.21 33.08 -3.77
C VAL A 97 15.14 32.38 -4.76
N LYS A 98 16.26 31.79 -4.30
CA LYS A 98 17.17 31.03 -5.18
C LYS A 98 16.65 29.63 -5.54
N ASN A 99 15.79 29.03 -4.72
CA ASN A 99 15.38 27.63 -4.85
C ASN A 99 13.90 27.41 -5.26
N GLN A 100 13.19 28.44 -5.72
CA GLN A 100 11.87 28.22 -6.34
C GLN A 100 12.03 27.92 -7.84
N PRO A 101 11.84 26.68 -8.29
CA PRO A 101 11.75 26.41 -9.73
C PRO A 101 10.51 27.13 -10.28
N LYS A 102 10.68 27.85 -11.40
CA LYS A 102 9.56 28.50 -12.09
C LYS A 102 8.65 27.42 -12.67
N ILE A 103 7.34 27.53 -12.44
CA ILE A 103 6.34 26.58 -12.96
C ILE A 103 6.39 26.49 -14.49
N SER A 104 6.78 27.59 -15.18
CA SER A 104 6.93 27.62 -16.63
C SER A 104 7.98 26.62 -17.17
N THR A 105 9.02 26.32 -16.41
CA THR A 105 10.03 25.31 -16.79
C THR A 105 9.51 23.87 -16.72
N MET A 106 8.42 23.59 -15.98
CA MET A 106 7.82 22.25 -15.92
C MET A 106 6.97 21.92 -17.16
N PHE A 107 6.56 22.93 -17.93
CA PHE A 107 5.75 22.78 -19.14
C PHE A 107 6.52 23.24 -20.39
N SER A 108 7.84 23.01 -20.42
CA SER A 108 8.63 23.26 -21.63
C SER A 108 8.10 22.37 -22.77
N ASN A 109 7.84 22.97 -23.93
CA ASN A 109 7.38 22.31 -25.15
C ASN A 109 8.12 20.97 -25.35
N LYS A 110 7.35 19.90 -25.59
CA LYS A 110 7.89 18.55 -25.82
C LYS A 110 8.78 18.56 -27.07
N ASN A 111 10.08 18.74 -26.88
CA ASN A 111 11.06 18.52 -27.94
C ASN A 111 11.07 17.04 -28.32
N GLU A 112 11.30 16.72 -29.60
CA GLU A 112 11.29 15.34 -30.12
C GLU A 112 12.22 14.39 -29.34
N ALA A 113 13.39 14.88 -28.90
CA ALA A 113 14.31 14.15 -28.04
C ALA A 113 13.70 13.73 -26.68
N SER A 114 12.83 14.56 -26.09
CA SER A 114 12.12 14.24 -24.84
C SER A 114 11.05 13.16 -25.05
N ALA A 115 10.40 13.16 -26.22
CA ALA A 115 9.44 12.12 -26.59
C ALA A 115 10.13 10.76 -26.79
N GLN A 116 11.29 10.73 -27.43
CA GLN A 116 12.07 9.50 -27.62
C GLN A 116 12.55 8.89 -26.30
N LEU A 117 13.02 9.72 -25.36
CA LEU A 117 13.39 9.28 -24.00
C LEU A 117 12.19 8.69 -23.24
N SER A 118 11.07 9.40 -23.25
CA SER A 118 9.84 8.93 -22.62
C SER A 118 9.38 7.59 -23.21
N ARG A 119 9.47 7.44 -24.54
CA ARG A 119 9.14 6.18 -25.23
C ARG A 119 10.05 5.03 -24.81
N ALA A 120 11.35 5.26 -24.67
CA ALA A 120 12.29 4.24 -24.22
C ALA A 120 11.96 3.76 -22.79
N GLU A 121 11.72 4.70 -21.87
CA GLU A 121 11.35 4.39 -20.48
C GLU A 121 10.02 3.63 -20.39
N ILE A 122 9.01 4.03 -21.17
CA ILE A 122 7.72 3.32 -21.25
C ILE A 122 7.92 1.88 -21.74
N LYS A 123 8.74 1.66 -22.77
CA LYS A 123 9.03 0.32 -23.28
C LYS A 123 9.72 -0.57 -22.25
N ILE A 124 10.68 -0.03 -21.49
CA ILE A 124 11.35 -0.78 -20.42
C ILE A 124 10.36 -1.11 -19.30
N ALA A 125 9.51 -0.15 -18.91
CA ALA A 125 8.47 -0.39 -17.92
C ALA A 125 7.46 -1.46 -18.37
N ALA A 126 7.06 -1.43 -19.65
CA ALA A 126 6.19 -2.44 -20.25
C ALA A 126 6.84 -3.83 -20.24
N LEU A 127 8.11 -3.94 -20.63
CA LEU A 127 8.86 -5.20 -20.59
C LEU A 127 8.90 -5.80 -19.17
N ILE A 128 9.12 -4.95 -18.16
CA ILE A 128 9.13 -5.37 -16.75
C ILE A 128 7.76 -5.89 -16.33
N SER A 129 6.68 -5.21 -16.73
CA SER A 129 5.31 -5.65 -16.43
C SER A 129 4.93 -6.94 -17.16
N GLU A 130 5.26 -7.05 -18.44
CA GLU A 130 4.93 -8.20 -19.29
C GLU A 130 5.57 -9.50 -18.80
N HIS A 131 6.83 -9.44 -18.38
CA HIS A 131 7.57 -10.60 -17.88
C HIS A 131 7.52 -10.76 -16.35
N ASN A 132 6.68 -9.99 -15.65
CA ASN A 132 6.56 -10.02 -14.19
C ASN A 132 7.93 -9.89 -13.47
N LEU A 133 8.78 -9.00 -13.97
CA LEU A 133 10.12 -8.79 -13.41
C LEU A 133 10.04 -7.86 -12.18
N PRO A 134 10.96 -8.00 -11.21
CA PRO A 134 11.02 -7.08 -10.08
C PRO A 134 11.24 -5.64 -10.56
N ILE A 135 10.35 -4.70 -10.20
CA ILE A 135 10.46 -3.29 -10.63
C ILE A 135 11.79 -2.65 -10.16
N LYS A 136 12.33 -3.13 -9.03
CA LYS A 136 13.65 -2.74 -8.51
C LYS A 136 14.79 -3.00 -9.51
N LEU A 137 14.59 -3.89 -10.48
CA LEU A 137 15.56 -4.13 -11.55
C LEU A 137 15.92 -2.86 -12.31
N CYS A 138 15.01 -1.87 -12.44
CA CYS A 138 15.29 -0.59 -13.08
C CYS A 138 16.49 0.14 -12.47
N ASP A 139 16.69 0.01 -11.14
CA ASP A 139 17.78 0.69 -10.42
C ASP A 139 19.16 0.18 -10.85
N HIS A 140 19.24 -1.01 -11.43
CA HIS A 140 20.47 -1.63 -11.93
C HIS A 140 20.52 -1.65 -13.46
N LEU A 141 19.38 -1.89 -14.12
CA LEU A 141 19.29 -1.99 -15.57
C LEU A 141 19.58 -0.65 -16.26
N ILE A 142 19.06 0.47 -15.77
CA ILE A 142 19.29 1.77 -16.42
C ILE A 142 20.77 2.19 -16.35
N PRO A 143 21.48 2.09 -15.21
CA PRO A 143 22.92 2.31 -15.17
C PRO A 143 23.70 1.39 -16.11
N LEU A 144 23.34 0.09 -16.17
CA LEU A 144 23.98 -0.86 -17.07
C LEU A 144 23.78 -0.48 -18.54
N LEU A 145 22.58 -0.06 -18.94
CA LEU A 145 22.32 0.39 -20.32
C LEU A 145 23.13 1.65 -20.69
N LYS A 146 23.43 2.52 -19.73
CA LYS A 146 24.31 3.67 -19.96
C LYS A 146 25.77 3.25 -20.16
N ASP A 147 26.21 2.23 -19.44
CA ASP A 147 27.57 1.70 -19.57
C ASP A 147 27.76 0.94 -20.90
N ILE A 148 26.78 0.11 -21.28
CA ILE A 148 26.81 -0.66 -22.54
C ILE A 148 26.72 0.25 -23.78
N PHE A 149 25.96 1.36 -23.69
CA PHE A 149 25.71 2.26 -24.82
C PHE A 149 26.16 3.70 -24.53
N PRO A 150 27.49 3.96 -24.47
CA PRO A 150 28.03 5.28 -24.14
C PRO A 150 27.79 6.34 -25.23
N ASP A 151 27.65 5.92 -26.49
CA ASP A 151 27.40 6.73 -27.67
C ASP A 151 25.93 7.13 -27.85
N SER A 152 25.01 6.39 -27.22
CA SER A 152 23.58 6.61 -27.35
C SER A 152 23.08 7.75 -26.45
N LYS A 153 22.72 8.89 -27.06
CA LYS A 153 22.08 10.02 -26.35
C LYS A 153 20.80 9.62 -25.60
N ILE A 154 20.05 8.64 -26.13
CA ILE A 154 18.84 8.12 -25.49
C ILE A 154 19.23 7.35 -24.23
N ALA A 155 20.18 6.42 -24.32
CA ALA A 155 20.63 5.64 -23.16
C ALA A 155 21.15 6.54 -22.04
N GLN A 156 22.02 7.48 -22.39
CA GLN A 156 22.59 8.44 -21.43
C GLN A 156 21.51 9.33 -20.78
N GLY A 157 20.50 9.73 -21.54
CA GLY A 157 19.41 10.57 -21.08
C GLY A 157 18.34 9.87 -20.24
N MET A 158 18.27 8.53 -20.25
CA MET A 158 17.28 7.79 -19.45
C MET A 158 17.49 8.01 -17.96
N GLN A 159 16.41 8.28 -17.23
CA GLN A 159 16.44 8.48 -15.78
C GLN A 159 15.22 7.80 -15.19
N MET A 160 15.33 6.49 -14.94
CA MET A 160 14.23 5.70 -14.40
C MET A 160 14.73 4.70 -13.37
N GLY A 161 14.45 4.97 -12.10
CA GLY A 161 14.55 3.99 -11.02
C GLY A 161 13.20 3.39 -10.67
N ARG A 162 13.15 2.59 -9.59
CA ARG A 162 11.96 1.90 -9.10
C ARG A 162 10.73 2.80 -9.01
N THR A 163 10.86 3.99 -8.40
CA THR A 163 9.73 4.89 -8.14
C THR A 163 9.11 5.41 -9.43
N LYS A 164 9.96 5.82 -10.39
CA LYS A 164 9.48 6.31 -11.69
C LYS A 164 8.89 5.18 -12.52
N ALA A 165 9.53 4.01 -12.57
CA ALA A 165 8.98 2.84 -13.23
C ALA A 165 7.61 2.45 -12.66
N THR A 166 7.46 2.47 -11.33
CA THR A 166 6.17 2.24 -10.67
C THR A 166 5.13 3.27 -11.11
N GLY A 167 5.50 4.55 -11.19
CA GLY A 167 4.61 5.61 -11.64
C GLY A 167 4.19 5.46 -13.11
N VAL A 168 5.12 5.09 -13.99
CA VAL A 168 4.84 4.83 -15.42
C VAL A 168 3.89 3.64 -15.55
N ILE A 169 4.15 2.54 -14.84
CA ILE A 169 3.30 1.36 -14.88
C ILE A 169 1.87 1.70 -14.40
N LYS A 170 1.74 2.34 -13.23
CA LYS A 170 0.43 2.60 -12.62
C LYS A 170 -0.38 3.70 -13.30
N HIS A 171 0.27 4.78 -13.70
CA HIS A 171 -0.44 5.99 -14.11
C HIS A 171 -0.44 6.22 -15.63
N VAL A 172 0.40 5.49 -16.37
CA VAL A 172 0.48 5.60 -17.83
C VAL A 172 0.00 4.30 -18.46
N LEU A 173 0.73 3.19 -18.26
CA LEU A 173 0.42 1.91 -18.91
C LEU A 173 -0.94 1.34 -18.44
N ALA A 174 -1.12 1.20 -17.13
CA ALA A 174 -2.37 0.66 -16.57
C ALA A 174 -3.58 1.54 -16.93
N LYS A 175 -3.42 2.87 -16.92
CA LYS A 175 -4.49 3.78 -17.32
C LYS A 175 -4.87 3.63 -18.79
N SER A 176 -3.88 3.62 -19.69
CA SER A 176 -4.10 3.48 -21.14
C SER A 176 -4.82 2.17 -21.47
N HIS A 177 -4.31 1.04 -20.95
CA HIS A 177 -4.91 -0.26 -21.19
C HIS A 177 -6.28 -0.42 -20.53
N PHE A 178 -6.50 0.22 -19.37
CA PHE A 178 -7.82 0.23 -18.75
C PHE A 178 -8.83 0.96 -19.64
N GLU A 179 -8.51 2.16 -20.14
CA GLU A 179 -9.38 2.91 -21.05
C GLU A 179 -9.68 2.13 -22.34
N GLU A 180 -8.65 1.53 -22.95
CA GLU A 180 -8.80 0.63 -24.12
C GLU A 180 -9.75 -0.55 -23.81
N LEU A 181 -9.56 -1.22 -22.66
CA LEU A 181 -10.41 -2.32 -22.24
C LEU A 181 -11.87 -1.88 -22.04
N ILE A 182 -12.09 -0.72 -21.41
CA ILE A 182 -13.45 -0.18 -21.22
C ILE A 182 -14.13 0.04 -22.57
N ASP A 183 -13.42 0.59 -23.55
CA ASP A 183 -13.97 0.81 -24.89
C ASP A 183 -14.28 -0.51 -25.61
N GLU A 184 -13.47 -1.55 -25.42
CA GLU A 184 -13.78 -2.89 -25.92
C GLU A 184 -15.04 -3.49 -25.27
N LEU A 185 -15.17 -3.37 -23.94
CA LEU A 185 -16.31 -3.89 -23.18
C LEU A 185 -17.63 -3.17 -23.52
N LYS A 186 -17.56 -1.91 -23.95
CA LYS A 186 -18.72 -1.17 -24.48
C LYS A 186 -19.17 -1.69 -25.85
N ALA A 187 -18.23 -2.09 -26.70
CA ALA A 187 -18.52 -2.49 -28.06
C ALA A 187 -18.83 -4.00 -28.23
N LYS A 188 -18.23 -4.86 -27.41
CA LYS A 188 -18.24 -6.31 -27.60
C LYS A 188 -19.03 -7.01 -26.48
N LYS A 189 -19.55 -8.20 -26.78
CA LYS A 189 -20.12 -9.11 -25.78
C LYS A 189 -19.00 -9.83 -25.03
N PHE A 190 -19.15 -10.02 -23.73
CA PHE A 190 -18.13 -10.62 -22.87
C PHE A 190 -18.73 -11.43 -21.72
N SER A 191 -17.90 -12.27 -21.12
CA SER A 191 -18.22 -13.03 -19.91
C SER A 191 -17.38 -12.54 -18.74
N ILE A 192 -17.94 -12.59 -17.54
CA ILE A 192 -17.28 -12.20 -16.30
C ILE A 192 -16.92 -13.46 -15.53
N LEU A 193 -15.69 -13.52 -15.06
CA LEU A 193 -15.25 -14.53 -14.11
C LEU A 193 -14.88 -13.80 -12.81
N VAL A 194 -15.45 -14.24 -11.70
CA VAL A 194 -15.19 -13.70 -10.35
C VAL A 194 -14.64 -14.84 -9.51
N ASP A 195 -13.55 -14.58 -8.80
CA ASP A 195 -12.94 -15.54 -7.88
C ASP A 195 -12.68 -14.84 -6.55
N GLU A 196 -12.98 -15.52 -5.44
CA GLU A 196 -12.73 -15.01 -4.10
C GLU A 196 -11.37 -15.54 -3.61
N SER A 197 -10.36 -14.68 -3.57
CA SER A 197 -9.12 -14.99 -2.85
C SER A 197 -9.16 -14.36 -1.47
N THR A 198 -9.03 -15.18 -0.42
CA THR A 198 -8.91 -14.72 0.98
C THR A 198 -7.54 -14.09 1.30
N ASP A 199 -6.72 -13.79 0.28
CA ASP A 199 -5.36 -13.30 0.44
C ASP A 199 -5.29 -11.83 0.00
N ILE A 200 -4.93 -10.96 0.94
CA ILE A 200 -4.96 -9.48 0.80
C ILE A 200 -3.88 -8.99 -0.21
N GLY A 201 -3.04 -9.90 -0.73
CA GLY A 201 -1.82 -9.58 -1.48
C GLY A 201 -1.70 -10.05 -2.92
N VAL A 202 -2.69 -10.73 -3.52
CA VAL A 202 -2.54 -11.31 -4.87
C VAL A 202 -3.45 -10.61 -5.89
N VAL A 203 -2.85 -9.82 -6.77
CA VAL A 203 -3.52 -9.21 -7.93
C VAL A 203 -3.41 -10.15 -9.12
N LYS A 204 -4.51 -10.78 -9.52
CA LYS A 204 -4.65 -11.49 -10.80
C LYS A 204 -5.88 -10.96 -11.53
N ILE A 205 -5.76 -10.70 -12.83
CA ILE A 205 -6.78 -10.01 -13.63
C ILE A 205 -7.99 -10.94 -13.87
N TYR A 206 -9.00 -10.71 -13.06
CA TYR A 206 -10.43 -10.95 -13.24
C TYR A 206 -11.08 -9.60 -12.91
N VAL A 207 -12.12 -9.14 -13.63
CA VAL A 207 -12.68 -7.76 -13.54
C VAL A 207 -12.61 -7.20 -12.11
N TYR A 208 -11.61 -6.34 -11.85
CA TYR A 208 -11.24 -5.95 -10.49
C TYR A 208 -12.14 -4.80 -10.05
N VAL A 209 -13.04 -5.06 -9.12
CA VAL A 209 -13.56 -4.02 -8.23
C VAL A 209 -12.60 -3.94 -7.05
N LEU A 210 -11.62 -3.04 -7.11
CA LEU A 210 -10.79 -2.70 -5.96
C LEU A 210 -11.66 -1.97 -4.93
N ASP A 211 -12.01 -2.63 -3.82
CA ASP A 211 -12.07 -1.91 -2.55
C ASP A 211 -11.98 -2.86 -1.34
N GLU A 212 -11.31 -2.37 -0.29
CA GLU A 212 -10.90 -3.04 0.94
C GLU A 212 -11.98 -3.99 1.50
N ALA A 213 -11.57 -5.22 1.80
CA ALA A 213 -12.40 -6.29 2.38
C ALA A 213 -12.82 -6.05 3.84
N ASN A 214 -13.09 -4.80 4.22
CA ASN A 214 -13.58 -4.44 5.56
C ASN A 214 -15.11 -4.37 5.64
N THR A 215 -15.81 -4.40 4.50
CA THR A 215 -17.26 -4.57 4.43
C THR A 215 -17.55 -5.99 3.95
N GLY A 216 -18.24 -6.78 4.77
CA GLY A 216 -18.37 -8.23 4.57
C GLY A 216 -18.75 -8.65 3.15
N ALA A 217 -18.19 -9.77 2.69
CA ALA A 217 -18.37 -10.34 1.34
C ALA A 217 -19.77 -10.97 1.15
N THR A 218 -20.83 -10.18 1.32
CA THR A 218 -22.19 -10.63 1.03
C THR A 218 -22.47 -10.56 -0.47
N ALA A 219 -23.42 -11.36 -0.93
CA ALA A 219 -23.81 -11.42 -2.34
C ALA A 219 -24.29 -10.05 -2.86
N GLU A 220 -24.95 -9.27 -2.00
CA GLU A 220 -25.42 -7.93 -2.33
C GLU A 220 -24.28 -6.95 -2.55
N VAL A 221 -23.30 -6.94 -1.64
CA VAL A 221 -22.13 -6.05 -1.75
C VAL A 221 -21.33 -6.37 -3.00
N LEU A 222 -21.11 -7.67 -3.27
CA LEU A 222 -20.39 -8.11 -4.46
C LEU A 222 -21.14 -7.77 -5.75
N TYR A 223 -22.44 -8.06 -5.80
CA TYR A 223 -23.28 -7.68 -6.94
C TYR A 223 -23.24 -6.18 -7.19
N LYS A 224 -23.44 -5.37 -6.14
CA LYS A 224 -23.42 -3.91 -6.26
C LYS A 224 -22.07 -3.40 -6.76
N LYS A 225 -20.97 -3.90 -6.20
CA LYS A 225 -19.61 -3.57 -6.64
C LYS A 225 -19.41 -3.83 -8.14
N ILE A 226 -19.87 -4.98 -8.64
CA ILE A 226 -19.79 -5.32 -10.06
C ILE A 226 -20.61 -4.34 -10.90
N MET A 227 -21.84 -4.03 -10.47
CA MET A 227 -22.73 -3.14 -11.19
C MET A 227 -22.22 -1.68 -11.20
N ASP A 228 -21.75 -1.19 -10.05
CA ASP A 228 -21.17 0.15 -9.89
C ASP A 228 -19.93 0.33 -10.79
N LEU A 229 -19.11 -0.70 -10.95
CA LEU A 229 -17.95 -0.67 -11.86
C LEU A 229 -18.37 -0.51 -13.31
N PHE A 230 -19.40 -1.22 -13.77
CA PHE A 230 -19.88 -1.06 -15.14
C PHE A 230 -20.62 0.27 -15.33
N GLU A 231 -21.43 0.69 -14.36
CA GLU A 231 -22.17 1.95 -14.42
C GLU A 231 -21.23 3.15 -14.44
N SER A 232 -20.24 3.20 -13.53
CA SER A 232 -19.24 4.27 -13.48
C SER A 232 -18.40 4.41 -14.76
N ASN A 233 -18.23 3.31 -15.50
CA ASN A 233 -17.50 3.29 -16.77
C ASN A 233 -18.41 3.32 -18.01
N ASN A 234 -19.73 3.46 -17.84
CA ASN A 234 -20.73 3.44 -18.92
C ASN A 234 -20.66 2.17 -19.78
N ILE A 235 -20.45 1.00 -19.17
CA ILE A 235 -20.47 -0.29 -19.85
C ILE A 235 -21.91 -0.84 -19.84
N PRO A 236 -22.51 -1.15 -21.01
CA PRO A 236 -23.85 -1.71 -21.07
C PRO A 236 -23.92 -3.11 -20.42
N PHE A 237 -24.82 -3.29 -19.45
CA PHE A 237 -25.02 -4.60 -18.81
C PHE A 237 -25.48 -5.69 -19.80
N GLN A 238 -26.15 -5.30 -20.88
CA GLN A 238 -26.59 -6.21 -21.95
C GLN A 238 -25.41 -6.83 -22.71
N ASN A 239 -24.19 -6.32 -22.54
CA ASN A 239 -23.00 -6.93 -23.12
C ASN A 239 -22.47 -8.13 -22.34
N ILE A 240 -22.95 -8.31 -21.11
CA ILE A 240 -22.61 -9.47 -20.28
C ILE A 240 -23.43 -10.66 -20.79
N ILE A 241 -22.75 -11.64 -21.37
CA ILE A 241 -23.38 -12.88 -21.86
C ILE A 241 -23.15 -14.07 -20.92
N GLY A 242 -22.16 -13.98 -20.05
CA GLY A 242 -21.83 -15.07 -19.13
C GLY A 242 -21.25 -14.62 -17.80
N PHE A 243 -21.46 -15.45 -16.78
CA PHE A 243 -20.88 -15.29 -15.45
C PHE A 243 -20.35 -16.63 -14.95
N GLY A 244 -19.12 -16.64 -14.44
CA GLY A 244 -18.56 -17.79 -13.76
C GLY A 244 -17.91 -17.43 -12.44
N SER A 245 -18.07 -18.31 -11.45
CA SER A 245 -17.48 -18.15 -10.12
C SER A 245 -17.41 -19.50 -9.41
N ASP A 246 -16.81 -19.52 -8.23
CA ASP A 246 -16.86 -20.66 -7.32
C ASP A 246 -18.32 -21.00 -6.95
N GLY A 247 -18.55 -22.25 -6.55
CA GLY A 247 -19.90 -22.75 -6.29
C GLY A 247 -20.50 -22.28 -4.96
N CYS A 248 -19.91 -21.29 -4.29
CA CYS A 248 -20.31 -20.89 -2.95
C CYS A 248 -21.73 -20.29 -2.94
N ASN A 249 -22.40 -20.35 -1.78
CA ASN A 249 -23.79 -19.89 -1.67
C ASN A 249 -23.93 -18.39 -1.94
N THR A 250 -22.91 -17.59 -1.65
CA THR A 250 -22.85 -16.16 -1.97
C THR A 250 -22.94 -15.90 -3.48
N MET A 251 -22.29 -16.74 -4.29
CA MET A 251 -22.23 -16.58 -5.75
C MET A 251 -23.39 -17.29 -6.45
N PHE A 252 -23.69 -18.53 -6.07
CA PHE A 252 -24.63 -19.43 -6.76
C PHE A 252 -25.83 -19.91 -5.92
N GLY A 253 -26.03 -19.36 -4.73
CA GLY A 253 -27.19 -19.69 -3.89
C GLY A 253 -28.53 -19.50 -4.60
N ALA A 254 -29.53 -20.29 -4.24
CA ALA A 254 -30.86 -20.23 -4.85
C ALA A 254 -31.52 -18.85 -4.63
N ASN A 255 -31.34 -18.30 -3.42
CA ASN A 255 -31.89 -17.03 -3.00
C ASN A 255 -30.76 -16.08 -2.63
N ASN A 256 -30.89 -14.81 -3.01
CA ASN A 256 -29.99 -13.74 -2.60
C ASN A 256 -28.49 -14.00 -2.87
N SER A 257 -28.19 -14.59 -4.03
CA SER A 257 -26.84 -14.76 -4.57
C SER A 257 -26.53 -13.77 -5.69
N VAL A 258 -25.25 -13.60 -6.02
CA VAL A 258 -24.83 -12.78 -7.17
C VAL A 258 -25.50 -13.24 -8.46
N VAL A 259 -25.57 -14.56 -8.70
CA VAL A 259 -26.25 -15.13 -9.87
C VAL A 259 -27.75 -14.85 -9.86
N SER A 260 -28.42 -15.01 -8.70
CA SER A 260 -29.86 -14.75 -8.60
C SER A 260 -30.19 -13.28 -8.95
N ARG A 261 -29.32 -12.35 -8.54
CA ARG A 261 -29.45 -10.91 -8.82
C ARG A 261 -29.11 -10.58 -10.28
N LEU A 262 -28.02 -11.15 -10.83
CA LEU A 262 -27.65 -10.97 -12.24
C LEU A 262 -28.73 -11.46 -13.19
N LYS A 263 -29.40 -12.58 -12.90
CA LYS A 263 -30.49 -13.11 -13.73
C LYS A 263 -31.70 -12.19 -13.81
N LEU A 264 -31.92 -11.32 -12.82
CA LEU A 264 -33.00 -10.32 -12.85
C LEU A 264 -32.67 -9.16 -13.78
N ASN A 265 -31.41 -8.75 -13.86
CA ASN A 265 -30.97 -7.57 -14.61
C ASN A 265 -30.43 -7.90 -16.01
N VAL A 266 -29.89 -9.10 -16.21
CA VAL A 266 -29.28 -9.56 -17.46
C VAL A 266 -30.02 -10.80 -17.94
N THR A 267 -30.98 -10.59 -18.85
CA THR A 267 -31.79 -11.66 -19.42
C THR A 267 -30.93 -12.56 -20.31
N GLY A 268 -31.10 -13.88 -20.18
CA GLY A 268 -30.37 -14.87 -21.00
C GLY A 268 -28.90 -15.09 -20.60
N ILE A 269 -28.44 -14.59 -19.45
CA ILE A 269 -27.07 -14.80 -18.98
C ILE A 269 -26.75 -16.29 -18.75
N ILE A 270 -25.62 -16.75 -19.31
CA ILE A 270 -25.12 -18.11 -19.11
C ILE A 270 -24.28 -18.15 -17.84
N VAL A 271 -24.60 -19.05 -16.90
CA VAL A 271 -23.88 -19.15 -15.63
C VAL A 271 -23.14 -20.47 -15.50
N GLN A 272 -21.86 -20.42 -15.14
CA GLN A 272 -21.00 -21.59 -15.03
C GLN A 272 -20.30 -21.63 -13.66
N LYS A 273 -20.53 -22.70 -12.90
CA LYS A 273 -19.76 -22.95 -11.67
C LYS A 273 -18.33 -23.36 -12.03
N CYS A 274 -17.37 -22.99 -11.20
CA CYS A 274 -15.97 -23.40 -11.35
C CYS A 274 -15.86 -24.93 -11.37
N ILE A 275 -15.49 -25.49 -12.53
CA ILE A 275 -15.35 -26.94 -12.74
C ILE A 275 -14.29 -27.50 -11.78
N CYS A 276 -13.18 -26.79 -11.57
CA CYS A 276 -12.13 -27.19 -10.65
C CYS A 276 -12.65 -27.31 -9.21
N HIS A 277 -13.50 -26.36 -8.78
CA HIS A 277 -14.11 -26.41 -7.45
C HIS A 277 -15.12 -27.56 -7.35
N SER A 278 -15.95 -27.77 -8.38
CA SER A 278 -16.88 -28.91 -8.43
C SER A 278 -16.15 -30.25 -8.36
N LEU A 279 -15.09 -30.45 -9.15
CA LEU A 279 -14.26 -31.66 -9.10
C LEU A 279 -13.61 -31.85 -7.72
N HIS A 280 -13.12 -30.75 -7.11
CA HIS A 280 -12.57 -30.80 -5.75
C HIS A 280 -13.60 -31.25 -4.72
N LEU A 281 -14.84 -30.74 -4.79
CA LEU A 281 -15.93 -31.17 -3.90
C LEU A 281 -16.27 -32.65 -4.09
N CYS A 282 -16.37 -33.12 -5.34
CA CYS A 282 -16.58 -34.53 -5.64
C CYS A 282 -15.46 -35.40 -5.04
N ALA A 283 -14.20 -35.05 -5.31
CA ALA A 283 -13.05 -35.78 -4.77
C ALA A 283 -13.03 -35.76 -3.24
N SER A 284 -13.36 -34.62 -2.62
CA SER A 284 -13.44 -34.49 -1.17
C SER A 284 -14.53 -35.39 -0.57
N GLU A 285 -15.68 -35.53 -1.23
CA GLU A 285 -16.74 -36.43 -0.79
C GLU A 285 -16.34 -37.90 -0.94
N VAL A 286 -15.68 -38.28 -2.04
CA VAL A 286 -15.13 -39.64 -2.21
C VAL A 286 -14.11 -39.95 -1.11
N CYS A 287 -13.25 -38.99 -0.76
CA CYS A 287 -12.27 -39.16 0.32
C CYS A 287 -12.90 -39.42 1.70
N LYS A 288 -14.17 -39.07 1.92
CA LYS A 288 -14.88 -39.40 3.17
C LYS A 288 -15.27 -40.88 3.26
N VAL A 289 -15.43 -41.54 2.10
CA VAL A 289 -15.72 -42.98 2.00
C VAL A 289 -14.44 -43.79 2.06
N LEU A 290 -13.33 -43.23 1.57
CA LEU A 290 -12.02 -43.86 1.70
C LEU A 290 -11.66 -44.08 3.18
N PRO A 291 -10.94 -45.15 3.50
CA PRO A 291 -10.51 -45.39 4.87
C PRO A 291 -9.65 -44.23 5.37
N ARG A 292 -10.01 -43.70 6.55
CA ARG A 292 -9.28 -42.57 7.17
C ARG A 292 -7.79 -42.87 7.37
N HIS A 293 -7.43 -44.14 7.53
CA HIS A 293 -6.04 -44.55 7.77
C HIS A 293 -5.11 -44.20 6.61
N CYS A 294 -5.58 -44.15 5.35
CA CYS A 294 -4.77 -43.74 4.20
C CYS A 294 -4.38 -42.25 4.28
N GLU A 295 -5.33 -41.38 4.61
CA GLU A 295 -5.06 -39.94 4.78
C GLU A 295 -4.18 -39.67 6.01
N ASP A 296 -4.44 -40.38 7.11
CA ASP A 296 -3.63 -40.29 8.32
C ASP A 296 -2.20 -40.79 8.09
N LEU A 297 -2.00 -41.84 7.29
CA LEU A 297 -0.66 -42.32 6.91
C LEU A 297 0.11 -41.21 6.19
N ALA A 298 -0.50 -40.59 5.16
CA ALA A 298 0.14 -39.51 4.42
C ALA A 298 0.48 -38.30 5.32
N ARG A 299 -0.42 -37.93 6.25
CA ARG A 299 -0.16 -36.86 7.24
C ARG A 299 0.96 -37.22 8.21
N ASN A 300 0.99 -38.46 8.70
CA ASN A 300 1.97 -38.93 9.68
C ASN A 300 3.38 -39.01 9.08
N ILE A 301 3.51 -39.56 7.86
CA ILE A 301 4.79 -39.59 7.14
C ILE A 301 5.31 -38.17 6.96
N PHE A 302 4.49 -37.26 6.43
CA PHE A 302 4.89 -35.86 6.26
C PHE A 302 5.27 -35.20 7.60
N GLY A 303 4.43 -35.38 8.63
CA GLY A 303 4.65 -34.83 9.97
C GLY A 303 5.95 -35.29 10.61
N TYR A 304 6.35 -36.55 10.38
CA TYR A 304 7.58 -37.13 10.89
C TYR A 304 8.84 -36.44 10.35
N PHE A 305 8.83 -36.08 9.06
CA PHE A 305 9.96 -35.43 8.38
C PHE A 305 9.94 -33.90 8.42
N LYS A 306 8.76 -33.27 8.59
CA LYS A 306 8.53 -31.82 8.41
C LYS A 306 9.59 -30.92 9.06
N ASN A 307 9.97 -31.21 10.31
CA ASN A 307 10.80 -30.34 11.13
C ASN A 307 12.21 -30.90 11.40
N SER A 308 12.63 -31.98 10.75
CA SER A 308 13.92 -32.61 11.02
C SER A 308 14.77 -32.72 9.77
N SER A 309 15.73 -31.82 9.64
CA SER A 309 16.76 -31.89 8.60
C SER A 309 17.58 -33.18 8.70
N LYS A 310 17.84 -33.67 9.92
CA LYS A 310 18.52 -34.95 10.17
C LYS A 310 17.74 -36.12 9.57
N ARG A 311 16.44 -36.24 9.88
CA ARG A 311 15.60 -37.34 9.34
C ARG A 311 15.46 -37.27 7.83
N GLN A 312 15.35 -36.06 7.26
CA GLN A 312 15.34 -35.87 5.81
C GLN A 312 16.66 -36.33 5.17
N ALA A 313 17.81 -35.98 5.76
CA ALA A 313 19.11 -36.40 5.26
C ALA A 313 19.29 -37.93 5.36
N GLN A 314 18.91 -38.54 6.49
CA GLN A 314 18.95 -39.99 6.65
C GLN A 314 18.04 -40.69 5.65
N PHE A 315 16.82 -40.18 5.42
CA PHE A 315 15.90 -40.75 4.44
C PHE A 315 16.48 -40.76 3.01
N THR A 316 17.20 -39.71 2.61
CA THR A 316 17.90 -39.65 1.31
C THR A 316 18.86 -40.84 1.10
N GLU A 317 19.50 -41.34 2.16
CA GLU A 317 20.36 -42.53 2.09
C GLU A 317 19.55 -43.78 1.70
N PHE A 318 18.32 -43.93 2.24
CA PHE A 318 17.41 -45.03 1.89
C PHE A 318 16.86 -44.89 0.47
N GLN A 319 16.57 -43.66 0.02
CA GLN A 319 16.15 -43.40 -1.36
C GLN A 319 17.25 -43.83 -2.35
N THR A 320 18.49 -43.45 -2.05
CA THR A 320 19.68 -43.84 -2.84
C THR A 320 19.89 -45.36 -2.82
N PHE A 321 19.76 -45.99 -1.64
CA PHE A 321 19.88 -47.44 -1.49
C PHE A 321 18.84 -48.21 -2.32
N CYS A 322 17.60 -47.72 -2.39
CA CYS A 322 16.54 -48.33 -3.19
C CYS A 322 16.56 -47.93 -4.67
N ASN A 323 17.56 -47.15 -5.12
CA ASN A 323 17.66 -46.64 -6.48
C ASN A 323 16.43 -45.83 -6.94
N VAL A 324 15.86 -45.03 -6.03
CA VAL A 324 14.75 -44.10 -6.31
C VAL A 324 15.27 -42.66 -6.28
N GLU A 325 14.74 -41.79 -7.14
CA GLU A 325 15.13 -40.39 -7.16
C GLU A 325 14.90 -39.72 -5.79
N PRO A 326 15.89 -38.98 -5.26
CA PRO A 326 15.77 -38.29 -3.98
C PRO A 326 14.71 -37.18 -4.02
N HIS A 327 13.59 -37.44 -3.38
CA HIS A 327 12.47 -36.51 -3.31
C HIS A 327 12.04 -36.21 -1.88
N LYS A 328 11.68 -34.94 -1.63
CA LYS A 328 11.05 -34.55 -0.37
C LYS A 328 9.59 -35.02 -0.35
N ILE A 329 9.16 -35.53 0.80
CA ILE A 329 7.75 -35.86 1.02
C ILE A 329 6.91 -34.58 0.97
N LEU A 330 5.82 -34.65 0.20
CA LEU A 330 4.92 -33.54 -0.02
C LEU A 330 3.91 -33.40 1.13
N ARG A 331 3.47 -32.16 1.37
CA ARG A 331 2.42 -31.88 2.35
C ARG A 331 1.04 -32.13 1.73
N PRO A 332 0.14 -32.86 2.39
CA PRO A 332 -1.28 -32.86 2.05
C PRO A 332 -1.84 -31.43 2.22
N SER A 333 -2.23 -30.76 1.12
CA SER A 333 -2.91 -29.46 1.21
C SER A 333 -4.40 -29.68 1.35
N GLN A 334 -5.02 -29.00 2.32
CA GLN A 334 -6.46 -29.07 2.55
C GLN A 334 -7.26 -28.43 1.39
N THR A 335 -6.68 -27.50 0.63
CA THR A 335 -7.43 -26.63 -0.29
C THR A 335 -7.26 -26.95 -1.79
N ARG A 336 -6.46 -27.96 -2.15
CA ARG A 336 -6.17 -28.25 -3.58
C ARG A 336 -6.08 -29.75 -3.82
N TRP A 337 -7.10 -30.35 -4.42
CA TRP A 337 -7.15 -31.78 -4.74
C TRP A 337 -5.94 -32.28 -5.53
N LEU A 338 -5.39 -31.47 -6.46
CA LEU A 338 -4.18 -31.79 -7.22
C LEU A 338 -2.99 -32.12 -6.30
N SER A 339 -2.95 -31.51 -5.11
CA SER A 339 -1.89 -31.79 -4.13
C SER A 339 -2.00 -33.17 -3.47
N LEU A 340 -3.21 -33.72 -3.31
CA LEU A 340 -3.39 -35.03 -2.69
C LEU A 340 -2.93 -36.13 -3.63
N LEU A 341 -3.27 -36.04 -4.92
CA LEU A 341 -2.78 -36.97 -5.94
C LEU A 341 -1.24 -36.99 -5.95
N MET A 342 -0.61 -35.82 -6.03
CA MET A 342 0.85 -35.70 -6.00
C MET A 342 1.46 -36.27 -4.71
N VAL A 343 0.80 -36.11 -3.56
CA VAL A 343 1.26 -36.68 -2.28
C VAL A 343 1.19 -38.20 -2.31
N VAL A 344 0.09 -38.78 -2.81
CA VAL A 344 -0.09 -40.22 -2.91
C VAL A 344 0.90 -40.82 -3.89
N GLU A 345 1.04 -40.24 -5.09
CA GLU A 345 2.05 -40.65 -6.08
C GLU A 345 3.46 -40.60 -5.49
N ARG A 346 3.79 -39.53 -4.74
CA ARG A 346 5.07 -39.41 -4.04
C ARG A 346 5.28 -40.52 -3.00
N ILE A 347 4.24 -40.87 -2.24
CA ILE A 347 4.34 -41.93 -1.22
C ILE A 347 4.53 -43.30 -1.89
N ILE A 348 3.81 -43.57 -2.99
CA ILE A 348 3.92 -44.82 -3.75
C ILE A 348 5.31 -44.94 -4.38
N GLU A 349 5.81 -43.88 -5.02
CA GLU A 349 7.17 -43.85 -5.59
C GLU A 349 8.24 -44.13 -4.52
N GLN A 350 8.02 -43.61 -3.31
CA GLN A 350 8.97 -43.68 -2.20
C GLN A 350 8.65 -44.83 -1.23
N TRP A 351 7.77 -45.76 -1.61
CA TRP A 351 7.21 -46.77 -0.72
C TRP A 351 8.29 -47.68 -0.10
N ASN A 352 9.15 -48.26 -0.92
CA ASN A 352 10.24 -49.15 -0.46
C ASN A 352 11.24 -48.42 0.46
N PRO A 353 11.77 -47.21 0.10
CA PRO A 353 12.56 -46.40 1.02
C PRO A 353 11.86 -46.12 2.35
N LEU A 354 10.57 -45.77 2.32
CA LEU A 354 9.77 -45.44 3.51
C LEU A 354 9.62 -46.67 4.41
N GLN A 355 9.29 -47.83 3.84
CA GLN A 355 9.19 -49.09 4.57
C GLN A 355 10.50 -49.41 5.32
N LEU A 356 11.64 -49.42 4.61
CA LEU A 356 12.94 -49.73 5.21
C LEU A 356 13.33 -48.71 6.30
N TYR A 357 13.12 -47.43 6.03
CA TYR A 357 13.41 -46.36 6.97
C TYR A 357 12.61 -46.51 8.26
N PHE A 358 11.29 -46.67 8.17
CA PHE A 358 10.44 -46.76 9.35
C PHE A 358 10.59 -48.08 10.11
N VAL A 359 10.91 -49.19 9.43
CA VAL A 359 11.26 -50.47 10.09
C VAL A 359 12.53 -50.31 10.94
N LYS A 360 13.56 -49.65 10.39
CA LYS A 360 14.79 -49.36 11.15
C LYS A 360 14.50 -48.45 12.35
N GLU A 361 13.85 -47.31 12.11
CA GLU A 361 13.58 -46.32 13.17
C GLU A 361 12.73 -46.90 14.30
N TRP A 362 11.75 -47.75 13.99
CA TRP A 362 10.98 -48.49 14.98
C TRP A 362 11.87 -49.44 15.80
N THR A 363 12.68 -50.25 15.13
CA THR A 363 13.54 -51.26 15.77
C THR A 363 14.59 -50.63 16.69
N GLU A 364 15.19 -49.51 16.27
CA GLU A 364 16.29 -48.85 16.99
C GLU A 364 15.83 -47.84 18.04
N HIS A 365 14.78 -47.06 17.76
CA HIS A 365 14.39 -45.91 18.59
C HIS A 365 13.03 -46.08 19.28
N ARG A 366 12.23 -47.10 18.92
CA ARG A 366 10.93 -47.45 19.54
C ARG A 366 9.99 -46.26 19.73
N LEU A 367 10.02 -45.31 18.80
CA LEU A 367 9.11 -44.16 18.82
C LEU A 367 7.72 -44.61 18.35
N GLN A 368 6.69 -44.32 19.14
CA GLN A 368 5.29 -44.63 18.81
C GLN A 368 4.87 -44.06 17.43
N ALA A 369 5.37 -42.88 17.06
CA ALA A 369 5.10 -42.28 15.75
C ALA A 369 5.73 -43.08 14.58
N SER A 370 6.89 -43.70 14.78
CA SER A 370 7.54 -44.56 13.79
C SER A 370 6.86 -45.93 13.72
N GLU A 371 6.43 -46.49 14.85
CA GLU A 371 5.68 -47.76 14.93
C GLU A 371 4.38 -47.71 14.13
N VAL A 372 3.58 -46.66 14.36
CA VAL A 372 2.28 -46.49 13.70
C VAL A 372 2.44 -46.39 12.18
N VAL A 373 3.49 -45.72 11.71
CA VAL A 373 3.77 -45.61 10.27
C VAL A 373 4.33 -46.92 9.72
N ALA A 374 5.26 -47.58 10.42
CA ALA A 374 5.85 -48.85 9.99
C ALA A 374 4.78 -49.95 9.87
N ASN A 375 3.89 -50.08 10.86
CA ASN A 375 2.83 -51.09 10.83
C ASN A 375 1.87 -50.86 9.66
N ARG A 376 1.53 -49.60 9.38
CA ARG A 376 0.63 -49.24 8.26
C ARG A 376 1.29 -49.42 6.88
N LEU A 377 2.57 -49.15 6.74
CA LEU A 377 3.29 -49.37 5.47
C LEU A 377 3.46 -50.87 5.15
N ASN A 378 3.28 -51.76 6.13
CA ASN A 378 3.41 -53.21 5.98
C ASN A 378 2.05 -53.94 6.03
N ASP A 379 0.95 -53.20 6.12
CA ASP A 379 -0.40 -53.76 6.07
C ASP A 379 -0.79 -54.05 4.61
N MET A 380 -1.34 -55.23 4.35
CA MET A 380 -1.75 -55.67 3.00
C MET A 380 -3.06 -55.02 2.54
N GLU A 381 -3.79 -54.36 3.44
CA GLU A 381 -5.04 -53.63 3.13
C GLU A 381 -4.83 -52.13 2.88
N THR A 382 -3.60 -51.61 3.03
CA THR A 382 -3.23 -50.19 2.84
C THR A 382 -2.58 -49.95 1.48
#